data_AF-A0A1Y3P655-F1
#
_entry.id   AF-A0A1Y3P655-F1
#
_cell.length_a   1.000
_cell.length_b   1.000
_cell.length_c   1.000
_cell.angle_alpha   90.00
_cell.angle_beta   90.00
_cell.angle_gamma   90.00
#
_symmetry.space_group_name_H-M   'P 1'
#
loop_
_entity.id
_entity.type
_entity.pdbx_description
1 polymer ?
#
loop_
_entity_poly.entity_id
_entity_poly.type
_entity_poly.pdbx_seq_one_letter_code
_entity_poly.pdbx_strand_id
1 'polypeptide(L)'
;MASRVLAIRKLQPPYDLEQLASAYGEVEYLELPFSVDGITIGIGAAAKPRILINSSAPATRRKFTLAHEIGHVVIPWHTGTIVSHLENREVDAAYSQMETEANRFAAELLMPSDWLREAFTATSSVEHYFRLVLTLAGTSKEATLNKILRPLPQPVICVQVDAASRVLSRRKSQTAPYPPELNAEVSSETFPTDCRFESFEIDGQLYMSWTFIGRDIQEIDKRPWREVYTQILNDTGMQAYLQNMNGILAAAYGKNKALDEAEICGAVIRAFAKYEMFNVVTEHELFEQFVIKRVRELKQRG
;
A
#
# COMPACT_ATOMS: atom_id res chain seq x y z
N MET A 1 14.81 2.26 7.51
CA MET A 1 16.26 2.09 7.29
C MET A 1 16.59 1.95 5.81
N ALA A 2 15.96 1.05 5.06
CA ALA A 2 16.18 0.92 3.61
C ALA A 2 16.02 2.25 2.83
N SER A 3 14.95 3.01 3.07
CA SER A 3 14.77 4.35 2.48
C SER A 3 15.94 5.30 2.75
N ARG A 4 16.55 5.23 3.94
CA ARG A 4 17.72 6.03 4.30
C ARG A 4 18.98 5.57 3.56
N VAL A 5 19.16 4.26 3.38
CA VAL A 5 20.26 3.71 2.55
C VAL A 5 20.16 4.22 1.13
N LEU A 6 18.97 4.13 0.53
CA LEU A 6 18.71 4.59 -0.83
C LEU A 6 18.94 6.10 -0.98
N ALA A 7 18.46 6.91 -0.02
CA ALA A 7 18.66 8.35 -0.03
C ALA A 7 20.14 8.75 0.07
N ILE A 8 20.91 8.12 0.98
CA ILE A 8 22.35 8.39 1.15
C ILE A 8 23.12 8.02 -0.12
N ARG A 9 22.76 6.91 -0.76
CA ARG A 9 23.40 6.39 -1.97
C ARG A 9 22.85 7.01 -3.26
N LYS A 10 21.78 7.83 -3.18
CA LYS A 10 21.04 8.41 -4.31
C LYS A 10 20.60 7.35 -5.33
N LEU A 11 20.05 6.24 -4.85
CA LEU A 11 19.59 5.13 -5.69
C LEU A 11 18.06 5.14 -5.84
N GLN A 12 17.58 4.89 -7.05
CA GLN A 12 16.18 4.59 -7.38
C GLN A 12 16.13 3.37 -8.31
N PRO A 13 15.11 2.50 -8.21
CA PRO A 13 15.00 1.36 -9.12
C PRO A 13 14.84 1.78 -10.59
N PRO A 14 15.41 1.01 -11.54
CA PRO A 14 16.27 -0.16 -11.31
C PRO A 14 17.70 0.28 -10.95
N TYR A 15 18.32 -0.43 -10.01
CA TYR A 15 19.74 -0.26 -9.65
C TYR A 15 20.42 -1.61 -9.44
N ASP A 16 21.75 -1.62 -9.47
CA ASP A 16 22.56 -2.81 -9.26
C ASP A 16 22.59 -3.20 -7.76
N LEU A 17 21.84 -4.25 -7.43
CA LEU A 17 21.75 -4.76 -6.06
C LEU A 17 23.05 -5.45 -5.61
N GLU A 18 23.79 -6.08 -6.53
CA GLU A 18 25.06 -6.75 -6.21
C GLU A 18 26.15 -5.73 -5.91
N GLN A 19 26.19 -4.63 -6.67
CA GLN A 19 27.06 -3.50 -6.37
C GLN A 19 26.75 -2.89 -4.99
N LEU A 20 25.46 -2.74 -4.65
CA LEU A 20 25.05 -2.26 -3.33
C LEU A 20 25.47 -3.23 -2.23
N ALA A 21 25.24 -4.54 -2.42
CA ALA A 21 25.62 -5.57 -1.46
C ALA A 21 27.13 -5.59 -1.21
N SER A 22 27.94 -5.48 -2.27
CA SER A 22 29.40 -5.44 -2.21
C SER A 22 29.96 -4.23 -1.42
N ALA A 23 29.16 -3.17 -1.30
CA ALA A 23 29.50 -2.03 -0.46
C ALA A 23 29.33 -2.31 1.04
N TYR A 24 28.57 -3.36 1.41
CA TYR A 24 28.27 -3.75 2.79
C TYR A 24 28.96 -5.05 3.22
N GLY A 25 29.24 -5.97 2.30
CA GLY A 25 29.89 -7.24 2.59
C GLY A 25 30.55 -7.87 1.37
N GLU A 26 31.21 -9.01 1.58
CA GLU A 26 31.74 -9.86 0.51
C GLU A 26 30.64 -10.82 0.06
N VAL A 27 30.22 -10.73 -1.21
CA VAL A 27 29.08 -11.49 -1.74
C VAL A 27 29.57 -12.71 -2.49
N GLU A 28 29.05 -13.88 -2.14
CA GLU A 28 29.37 -15.16 -2.79
C GLU A 28 28.08 -15.94 -3.12
N TYR A 29 28.03 -16.53 -4.31
CA TYR A 29 26.95 -17.41 -4.73
C TYR A 29 27.44 -18.85 -4.70
N LEU A 30 26.85 -19.68 -3.84
CA LEU A 30 27.29 -21.04 -3.58
C LEU A 30 26.08 -21.99 -3.57
N GLU A 31 26.29 -23.27 -3.85
CA GLU A 31 25.27 -24.28 -3.58
C GLU A 31 25.21 -24.51 -2.06
N LEU A 32 24.14 -24.03 -1.43
CA LEU A 32 23.95 -24.15 0.02
C LEU A 32 23.15 -25.43 0.35
N PRO A 33 23.57 -26.21 1.37
CA PRO A 33 22.85 -27.40 1.79
C PRO A 33 21.58 -27.03 2.59
N PHE A 34 20.68 -28.01 2.77
CA PHE A 34 19.50 -27.94 3.66
C PHE A 34 18.46 -26.85 3.33
N SER A 35 18.25 -26.54 2.05
CA SER A 35 17.23 -25.58 1.59
C SER A 35 17.40 -24.15 2.13
N VAL A 36 18.58 -23.82 2.66
CA VAL A 36 18.91 -22.46 3.13
C VAL A 36 18.97 -21.51 1.93
N ASP A 37 18.32 -20.36 2.04
CA ASP A 37 18.32 -19.37 0.98
C ASP A 37 19.56 -18.48 1.02
N GLY A 38 20.02 -18.11 2.21
CA GLY A 38 21.17 -17.24 2.41
C GLY A 38 21.74 -17.29 3.84
N ILE A 39 22.99 -16.86 3.97
CA ILE A 39 23.73 -16.82 5.25
C ILE A 39 24.55 -15.55 5.30
N THR A 40 24.47 -14.81 6.41
CA THR A 40 25.39 -13.71 6.70
C THR A 40 26.31 -14.07 7.87
N ILE A 41 27.62 -13.95 7.66
CA ILE A 41 28.65 -14.31 8.65
C ILE A 41 29.46 -13.07 9.04
N GLY A 42 29.71 -12.89 10.34
CA GLY A 42 30.65 -11.91 10.85
C GLY A 42 30.08 -10.49 10.98
N ILE A 43 28.77 -10.35 11.22
CA ILE A 43 28.15 -9.04 11.41
C ILE A 43 28.66 -8.41 12.71
N GLY A 44 29.23 -7.20 12.62
CA GLY A 44 29.83 -6.48 13.75
C GLY A 44 31.29 -6.86 14.06
N ALA A 45 31.91 -7.71 13.24
CA ALA A 45 33.35 -8.01 13.34
C ALA A 45 34.23 -6.90 12.76
N ALA A 46 35.55 -6.99 12.98
CA ALA A 46 36.52 -6.04 12.43
C ALA A 46 36.68 -6.15 10.89
N ALA A 47 36.40 -7.33 10.33
CA ALA A 47 36.40 -7.58 8.89
C ALA A 47 35.01 -7.32 8.28
N LYS A 48 34.96 -7.17 6.95
CA LYS A 48 33.68 -7.09 6.23
C LYS A 48 32.89 -8.40 6.42
N PRO A 49 31.57 -8.32 6.63
CA PRO A 49 30.74 -9.53 6.72
C PRO A 49 30.70 -10.23 5.36
N ARG A 50 30.54 -11.56 5.41
CA ARG A 50 30.32 -12.39 4.21
C ARG A 50 28.84 -12.64 4.02
N ILE A 51 28.35 -12.45 2.81
CA ILE A 51 26.96 -12.65 2.39
C ILE A 51 26.95 -13.81 1.39
N LEU A 52 26.43 -14.95 1.82
CA LEU A 52 26.35 -16.17 1.01
C LEU A 52 24.92 -16.34 0.51
N ILE A 53 24.74 -16.44 -0.80
CA ILE A 53 23.42 -16.65 -1.43
C ILE A 53 23.38 -18.02 -2.09
N ASN A 54 22.27 -18.74 -1.91
CA ASN A 54 22.07 -20.02 -2.58
C ASN A 54 21.97 -19.83 -4.10
N SER A 55 22.96 -20.33 -4.84
CA SER A 55 23.03 -20.23 -6.29
C SER A 55 21.95 -21.05 -7.00
N SER A 56 21.45 -22.12 -6.35
CA SER A 56 20.42 -23.01 -6.90
C SER A 56 19.01 -22.39 -6.90
N ALA A 57 18.79 -21.32 -6.14
CA ALA A 57 17.48 -20.67 -6.05
C ALA A 57 17.14 -19.87 -7.33
N PRO A 58 15.84 -19.73 -7.68
CA PRO A 58 15.41 -18.89 -8.80
C PRO A 58 15.88 -17.44 -8.65
N ALA A 59 16.12 -16.75 -9.78
CA ALA A 59 16.68 -15.39 -9.77
C ALA A 59 15.92 -14.38 -8.90
N THR A 60 14.58 -14.42 -8.93
CA THR A 60 13.71 -13.57 -8.09
C THR A 60 13.89 -13.86 -6.60
N ARG A 61 14.06 -15.14 -6.23
CA ARG A 61 14.34 -15.56 -4.86
C ARG A 61 15.72 -15.07 -4.42
N ARG A 62 16.76 -15.31 -5.23
CA ARG A 62 18.13 -14.81 -4.95
C ARG A 62 18.16 -13.29 -4.76
N LYS A 63 17.43 -12.54 -5.59
CA LYS A 63 17.33 -11.08 -5.47
C LYS A 63 16.71 -10.65 -4.14
N PHE A 64 15.63 -11.31 -3.73
CA PHE A 64 15.01 -11.05 -2.43
C PHE A 64 15.94 -11.42 -1.27
N THR A 65 16.58 -12.59 -1.34
CA THR A 65 17.53 -13.03 -0.32
C THR A 65 18.69 -12.06 -0.20
N LEU A 66 19.30 -11.61 -1.31
CA LEU A 66 20.39 -10.63 -1.26
C LEU A 66 19.95 -9.32 -0.58
N ALA A 67 18.75 -8.81 -0.90
CA ALA A 67 18.20 -7.63 -0.23
C ALA A 67 17.90 -7.87 1.26
N HIS A 68 17.53 -9.10 1.63
CA HIS A 68 17.29 -9.53 3.01
C HIS A 68 18.61 -9.57 3.80
N GLU A 69 19.66 -10.19 3.26
CA GLU A 69 21.00 -10.23 3.89
C GLU A 69 21.62 -8.83 4.02
N ILE A 70 21.42 -7.92 3.05
CA ILE A 70 21.80 -6.51 3.22
C ILE A 70 21.07 -5.91 4.44
N GLY A 71 19.81 -6.27 4.65
CA GLY A 71 19.04 -5.86 5.83
C GLY A 71 19.73 -6.27 7.12
N HIS A 72 20.16 -7.52 7.22
CA HIS A 72 20.93 -8.02 8.37
C HIS A 72 22.24 -7.28 8.60
N VAL A 73 22.97 -6.93 7.53
CA VAL A 73 24.22 -6.18 7.67
C VAL A 73 23.99 -4.72 8.08
N VAL A 74 22.93 -4.09 7.57
CA VAL A 74 22.67 -2.65 7.76
C VAL A 74 21.99 -2.32 9.09
N ILE A 75 21.16 -3.23 9.61
CA ILE A 75 20.40 -2.98 10.84
C ILE A 75 21.37 -3.12 12.05
N PRO A 76 21.64 -2.06 12.82
CA PRO A 76 22.77 -2.03 13.77
C PRO A 76 22.71 -3.05 14.91
N TRP A 77 21.51 -3.52 15.28
CA TRP A 77 21.32 -4.50 16.35
C TRP A 77 21.25 -5.94 15.84
N HIS A 78 21.44 -6.16 14.53
CA HIS A 78 21.65 -7.50 13.99
C HIS A 78 23.17 -7.76 14.09
N THR A 79 23.57 -8.81 14.81
CA THR A 79 24.98 -9.12 15.09
C THR A 79 25.27 -10.61 15.04
N GLY A 80 26.51 -11.00 14.76
CA GLY A 80 26.94 -12.40 14.74
C GLY A 80 26.75 -13.08 13.39
N THR A 81 26.39 -14.36 13.42
CA THR A 81 26.08 -15.17 12.23
C THR A 81 24.59 -15.43 12.17
N ILE A 82 23.98 -15.15 11.02
CA ILE A 82 22.55 -15.29 10.77
C ILE A 82 22.35 -16.26 9.60
N VAL A 83 21.42 -17.19 9.74
CA VAL A 83 21.13 -18.25 8.76
C VAL A 83 19.65 -18.19 8.40
N SER A 84 19.35 -17.68 7.21
CA SER A 84 17.99 -17.42 6.76
C SER A 84 17.27 -18.72 6.36
N HIS A 85 16.02 -18.89 6.80
CA HIS A 85 15.17 -20.05 6.51
C HIS A 85 15.69 -21.43 6.99
N LEU A 86 15.95 -21.58 8.29
CA LEU A 86 16.12 -22.88 8.96
C LEU A 86 14.77 -23.43 9.44
N GLU A 87 14.27 -24.52 8.85
CA GLU A 87 12.93 -25.07 9.12
C GLU A 87 12.75 -25.74 10.52
N ASN A 88 13.80 -25.88 11.36
CA ASN A 88 13.78 -26.85 12.46
C ASN A 88 14.37 -26.40 13.82
N ARG A 89 14.18 -25.16 14.27
CA ARG A 89 14.50 -24.79 15.67
C ARG A 89 13.36 -24.03 16.33
N GLU A 90 13.20 -24.20 17.64
CA GLU A 90 12.46 -23.28 18.48
C GLU A 90 13.07 -21.88 18.29
N VAL A 91 12.48 -21.10 17.39
CA VAL A 91 12.99 -19.77 17.06
C VAL A 91 12.63 -18.85 18.21
N ASP A 92 13.65 -18.36 18.93
CA ASP A 92 13.47 -17.34 19.95
C ASP A 92 12.76 -16.11 19.34
N ALA A 93 11.88 -15.47 20.10
CA ALA A 93 11.12 -14.30 19.68
C ALA A 93 12.04 -13.18 19.15
N ALA A 94 13.24 -13.04 19.71
CA ALA A 94 14.25 -12.09 19.25
C ALA A 94 14.70 -12.38 17.80
N TYR A 95 14.96 -13.65 17.47
CA TYR A 95 15.36 -14.05 16.12
C TYR A 95 14.21 -13.85 15.11
N SER A 96 12.98 -14.20 15.49
CA SER A 96 11.79 -13.97 14.66
C SER A 96 11.56 -12.48 14.36
N GLN A 97 11.84 -11.60 15.33
CA GLN A 97 11.81 -10.16 15.10
C GLN A 97 12.87 -9.71 14.10
N MET A 98 14.12 -10.18 14.23
CA MET A 98 15.21 -9.85 13.29
C MET A 98 14.86 -10.24 11.84
N GLU A 99 14.36 -11.45 11.62
CA GLU A 99 13.90 -11.93 10.31
C GLU A 99 12.76 -11.05 9.75
N THR A 100 11.81 -10.66 10.60
CA THR A 100 10.71 -9.75 10.20
C THR A 100 11.23 -8.37 9.79
N GLU A 101 12.25 -7.85 10.49
CA GLU A 101 12.89 -6.59 10.18
C GLU A 101 13.67 -6.65 8.86
N ALA A 102 14.43 -7.72 8.62
CA ALA A 102 15.17 -7.94 7.39
C ALA A 102 14.23 -8.11 6.19
N ASN A 103 13.13 -8.84 6.35
CA ASN A 103 12.08 -8.95 5.32
C ASN A 103 11.44 -7.58 5.00
N ARG A 104 11.14 -6.77 6.03
CA ARG A 104 10.63 -5.40 5.82
C ARG A 104 11.66 -4.50 5.16
N PHE A 105 12.94 -4.65 5.50
CA PHE A 105 14.04 -3.94 4.87
C PHE A 105 14.15 -4.30 3.39
N ALA A 106 14.19 -5.59 3.05
CA ALA A 106 14.28 -6.09 1.68
C ALA A 106 13.12 -5.59 0.81
N ALA A 107 11.89 -5.66 1.31
CA ALA A 107 10.71 -5.19 0.60
C ALA A 107 10.77 -3.68 0.28
N GLU A 108 11.24 -2.86 1.23
CA GLU A 108 11.41 -1.41 1.03
C GLU A 108 12.64 -1.08 0.16
N LEU A 109 13.68 -1.90 0.21
CA LEU A 109 14.87 -1.73 -0.63
C LEU A 109 14.52 -1.99 -2.10
N LEU A 110 13.86 -3.11 -2.39
CA LEU A 110 13.50 -3.53 -3.74
C LEU A 110 12.35 -2.72 -4.34
N MET A 111 11.39 -2.31 -3.52
CA MET A 111 10.23 -1.52 -3.94
C MET A 111 10.05 -0.32 -3.00
N PRO A 112 10.86 0.75 -3.17
CA PRO A 112 10.82 1.91 -2.31
C PRO A 112 9.48 2.63 -2.39
N SER A 113 8.94 3.02 -1.24
CA SER A 113 7.59 3.59 -1.16
C SER A 113 7.43 4.89 -1.96
N ASP A 114 8.46 5.73 -1.99
CA ASP A 114 8.43 7.00 -2.75
C ASP A 114 8.44 6.75 -4.25
N TRP A 115 9.33 5.87 -4.71
CA TRP A 115 9.39 5.44 -6.10
C TRP A 115 8.07 4.83 -6.58
N LEU A 116 7.42 4.01 -5.74
CA LEU A 116 6.10 3.43 -6.06
C LEU A 116 5.02 4.51 -6.25
N ARG A 117 5.01 5.57 -5.43
CA ARG A 117 4.06 6.68 -5.58
C ARG A 117 4.29 7.48 -6.85
N GLU A 118 5.55 7.77 -7.16
CA GLU A 118 5.96 8.46 -8.38
C GLU A 118 5.58 7.63 -9.62
N ALA A 119 5.92 6.34 -9.62
CA ALA A 119 5.59 5.42 -10.69
C ALA A 119 4.08 5.33 -10.92
N PHE A 120 3.27 5.23 -9.86
CA PHE A 120 1.81 5.20 -9.99
C PHE A 120 1.26 6.48 -10.63
N THR A 121 1.77 7.64 -10.21
CA THR A 121 1.37 8.95 -10.76
C THR A 121 1.77 9.11 -12.23
N ALA A 122 2.93 8.54 -12.61
CA ALA A 122 3.43 8.59 -13.98
C ALA A 122 2.72 7.62 -14.94
N THR A 123 1.93 6.68 -14.40
CA THR A 123 1.20 5.67 -15.20
C THR A 123 -0.28 6.00 -15.31
N SER A 124 -0.90 5.62 -16.42
CA SER A 124 -2.32 5.88 -16.69
C SER A 124 -3.27 4.84 -16.09
N SER A 125 -2.79 3.65 -15.75
CA SER A 125 -3.62 2.49 -15.35
C SER A 125 -2.94 1.64 -14.28
N VAL A 126 -3.74 0.90 -13.49
CA VAL A 126 -3.22 -0.03 -12.47
C VAL A 126 -2.46 -1.17 -13.14
N GLU A 127 -2.92 -1.63 -14.31
CA GLU A 127 -2.22 -2.64 -15.09
C GLU A 127 -0.80 -2.18 -15.47
N HIS A 128 -0.68 -0.99 -16.08
CA HIS A 128 0.61 -0.48 -16.53
C HIS A 128 1.54 -0.25 -15.33
N TYR A 129 1.03 0.30 -14.23
CA TYR A 129 1.77 0.42 -12.98
C TYR A 129 2.31 -0.93 -12.49
N PHE A 130 1.46 -1.95 -12.43
CA PHE A 130 1.85 -3.25 -11.92
C PHE A 130 2.92 -3.90 -12.83
N ARG A 131 2.74 -3.86 -14.15
CA ARG A 131 3.76 -4.36 -15.10
C ARG A 131 5.08 -3.61 -14.97
N LEU A 132 5.04 -2.28 -14.90
CA LEU A 132 6.23 -1.44 -14.72
C LEU A 132 7.01 -1.84 -13.46
N VAL A 133 6.32 -1.95 -12.32
CA VAL A 133 6.97 -2.32 -11.07
C VAL A 133 7.55 -3.73 -11.14
N LEU A 134 6.82 -4.70 -11.71
CA LEU A 134 7.32 -6.07 -11.88
C LEU A 134 8.62 -6.10 -12.68
N THR A 135 8.66 -5.39 -13.81
CA THR A 135 9.83 -5.33 -14.68
C THR A 135 11.02 -4.66 -13.99
N LEU A 136 10.82 -3.52 -13.33
CA LEU A 136 11.92 -2.74 -12.76
C LEU A 136 12.41 -3.28 -11.41
N ALA A 137 11.49 -3.74 -10.55
CA ALA A 137 11.84 -4.30 -9.25
C ALA A 137 12.37 -5.73 -9.36
N GLY A 138 11.97 -6.50 -10.38
CA GLY A 138 12.40 -7.89 -10.59
C GLY A 138 12.01 -8.82 -9.42
N THR A 139 10.88 -8.52 -8.77
CA THR A 139 10.31 -9.27 -7.65
C THR A 139 9.26 -10.28 -8.13
N SER A 140 8.85 -11.21 -7.27
CA SER A 140 7.72 -12.09 -7.59
C SER A 140 6.41 -11.30 -7.68
N LYS A 141 5.41 -11.86 -8.39
CA LYS A 141 4.07 -11.29 -8.50
C LYS A 141 3.43 -11.04 -7.14
N GLU A 142 3.50 -12.03 -6.27
CA GLU A 142 2.92 -12.02 -4.93
C GLU A 142 3.59 -10.96 -4.05
N ALA A 143 4.93 -10.89 -4.06
CA ALA A 143 5.67 -9.88 -3.32
C ALA A 143 5.32 -8.47 -3.80
N THR A 144 5.22 -8.30 -5.11
CA THR A 144 4.83 -7.03 -5.75
C THR A 144 3.41 -6.63 -5.31
N LEU A 145 2.42 -7.49 -5.49
CA LEU A 145 1.03 -7.27 -5.06
C LEU A 145 0.92 -6.92 -3.57
N ASN A 146 1.72 -7.55 -2.71
CA ASN A 146 1.74 -7.26 -1.28
C ASN A 146 2.17 -5.83 -0.96
N LYS A 147 2.93 -5.17 -1.83
CA LYS A 147 3.55 -3.87 -1.57
C LYS A 147 2.95 -2.74 -2.41
N ILE A 148 2.69 -2.94 -3.70
CA ILE A 148 2.48 -1.85 -4.68
C ILE A 148 1.37 -0.86 -4.32
N LEU A 149 0.29 -1.29 -3.67
CA LEU A 149 -0.81 -0.39 -3.31
C LEU A 149 -0.65 0.26 -1.93
N ARG A 150 0.13 -0.36 -1.03
CA ARG A 150 0.25 0.10 0.37
C ARG A 150 0.75 1.54 0.52
N PRO A 151 1.76 2.01 -0.24
CA PRO A 151 2.26 3.38 -0.08
C PRO A 151 1.39 4.40 -0.81
N LEU A 152 0.46 3.97 -1.67
CA LEU A 152 -0.32 4.89 -2.49
C LEU A 152 -1.26 5.71 -1.61
N PRO A 153 -1.26 7.05 -1.75
CA PRO A 153 -2.22 7.91 -1.09
C PRO A 153 -3.62 7.77 -1.71
N GLN A 154 -3.67 7.54 -3.03
CA GLN A 154 -4.91 7.39 -3.77
C GLN A 154 -5.62 6.08 -3.39
N PRO A 155 -6.94 6.12 -3.17
CA PRO A 155 -7.73 4.96 -2.83
C PRO A 155 -7.83 3.99 -4.02
N VAL A 156 -7.03 2.94 -3.99
CA VAL A 156 -7.05 1.84 -4.96
C VAL A 156 -7.35 0.50 -4.28
N ILE A 157 -8.19 -0.32 -4.92
CA ILE A 157 -8.37 -1.75 -4.63
C ILE A 157 -7.94 -2.54 -5.86
N CYS A 158 -7.21 -3.63 -5.66
CA CYS A 158 -6.91 -4.61 -6.70
C CYS A 158 -7.15 -6.01 -6.14
N VAL A 159 -7.89 -6.82 -6.86
CA VAL A 159 -8.20 -8.20 -6.50
C VAL A 159 -7.77 -9.13 -7.62
N GLN A 160 -7.37 -10.34 -7.26
CA GLN A 160 -7.23 -11.45 -8.20
C GLN A 160 -8.55 -12.21 -8.23
N VAL A 161 -9.00 -12.62 -9.41
CA VAL A 161 -10.26 -13.33 -9.61
C VAL A 161 -10.08 -14.64 -10.37
N ASP A 162 -11.02 -15.56 -10.22
CA ASP A 162 -11.16 -16.73 -11.08
C ASP A 162 -11.92 -16.39 -12.39
N ALA A 163 -12.13 -17.41 -13.23
CA ALA A 163 -12.86 -17.25 -14.50
C ALA A 163 -14.35 -16.86 -14.32
N ALA A 164 -14.91 -17.05 -13.13
CA ALA A 164 -16.26 -16.63 -12.77
C ALA A 164 -16.28 -15.28 -12.04
N SER A 165 -15.19 -14.52 -12.09
CA SER A 165 -15.02 -13.23 -11.41
C SER A 165 -15.17 -13.32 -9.88
N ARG A 166 -14.82 -14.45 -9.27
CA ARG A 166 -14.82 -14.60 -7.81
C ARG A 166 -13.47 -14.25 -7.22
N VAL A 167 -13.47 -13.51 -6.12
CA VAL A 167 -12.24 -13.01 -5.49
C VAL A 167 -11.41 -14.13 -4.87
N LEU A 168 -10.18 -14.30 -5.37
CA LEU A 168 -9.17 -15.23 -4.85
C LEU A 168 -8.23 -14.56 -3.85
N SER A 169 -7.84 -13.31 -4.13
CA SER A 169 -6.97 -12.53 -3.25
C SER A 169 -7.23 -11.04 -3.39
N ARG A 170 -6.89 -10.26 -2.35
CA ARG A 170 -7.25 -8.84 -2.25
C ARG A 170 -6.13 -7.97 -1.74
N ARG A 171 -5.92 -6.83 -2.38
CA ARG A 171 -4.96 -5.79 -1.99
C ARG A 171 -5.65 -4.44 -2.05
N LYS A 172 -5.23 -3.53 -1.17
CA LYS A 172 -5.78 -2.18 -1.12
C LYS A 172 -4.74 -1.20 -0.62
N SER A 173 -4.90 0.04 -1.04
CA SER A 173 -4.25 1.19 -0.41
C SER A 173 -4.81 1.44 1.00
N GLN A 174 -4.10 2.27 1.77
CA GLN A 174 -4.50 2.59 3.13
C GLN A 174 -5.85 3.32 3.17
N THR A 175 -6.06 4.26 2.25
CA THR A 175 -7.22 5.16 2.15
C THR A 175 -8.43 4.47 1.56
N ALA A 176 -8.23 3.45 0.70
CA ALA A 176 -9.31 2.68 0.07
C ALA A 176 -10.32 2.08 1.08
N PRO A 177 -11.59 1.90 0.63
CA PRO A 177 -12.62 1.23 1.41
C PRO A 177 -12.28 -0.25 1.65
N TYR A 178 -13.20 -0.98 2.29
CA TYR A 178 -13.04 -2.41 2.46
C TYR A 178 -13.15 -3.11 1.10
N PRO A 179 -12.21 -4.02 0.78
CA PRO A 179 -12.28 -4.80 -0.45
C PRO A 179 -13.36 -5.87 -0.33
N PRO A 180 -13.82 -6.42 -1.46
CA PRO A 180 -14.81 -7.49 -1.45
C PRO A 180 -14.30 -8.73 -0.69
N GLU A 181 -15.24 -9.55 -0.23
CA GLU A 181 -14.94 -10.80 0.47
C GLU A 181 -14.33 -11.85 -0.46
N LEU A 182 -13.59 -12.80 0.11
CA LEU A 182 -13.10 -13.93 -0.68
C LEU A 182 -14.29 -14.74 -1.20
N ASN A 183 -14.18 -15.25 -2.43
CA ASN A 183 -15.22 -15.96 -3.17
C ASN A 183 -16.46 -15.13 -3.56
N ALA A 184 -16.53 -13.85 -3.18
CA ALA A 184 -17.58 -12.96 -3.67
C ALA A 184 -17.40 -12.71 -5.18
N GLU A 185 -18.50 -12.71 -5.91
CA GLU A 185 -18.53 -12.34 -7.32
C GLU A 185 -18.45 -10.81 -7.46
N VAL A 186 -17.57 -10.35 -8.34
CA VAL A 186 -17.28 -8.92 -8.54
C VAL A 186 -17.37 -8.52 -10.00
N SER A 187 -17.65 -7.25 -10.25
CA SER A 187 -17.83 -6.66 -11.58
C SER A 187 -17.51 -5.16 -11.53
N SER A 188 -17.68 -4.44 -12.64
CA SER A 188 -17.57 -2.98 -12.67
C SER A 188 -18.47 -2.30 -11.63
N GLU A 189 -19.64 -2.87 -11.35
CA GLU A 189 -20.68 -2.31 -10.47
C GLU A 189 -20.51 -2.69 -8.99
N THR A 190 -19.43 -3.38 -8.61
CA THR A 190 -19.22 -3.82 -7.21
C THR A 190 -19.20 -2.66 -6.21
N PHE A 191 -18.79 -1.47 -6.63
CA PHE A 191 -18.79 -0.29 -5.78
C PHE A 191 -19.78 0.75 -6.32
N PRO A 192 -20.71 1.27 -5.50
CA PRO A 192 -21.72 2.22 -5.94
C PRO A 192 -21.20 3.64 -6.14
N THR A 193 -19.89 3.85 -5.97
CA THR A 193 -19.26 5.18 -5.92
C THR A 193 -18.34 5.37 -7.10
N ASP A 194 -18.22 6.62 -7.57
CA ASP A 194 -17.34 7.00 -8.68
C ASP A 194 -15.93 6.40 -8.54
N CYS A 195 -15.64 5.45 -9.42
CA CYS A 195 -14.35 4.80 -9.52
C CYS A 195 -14.05 4.42 -10.96
N ARG A 196 -12.77 4.42 -11.30
CA ARG A 196 -12.30 3.85 -12.56
C ARG A 196 -12.09 2.36 -12.37
N PHE A 197 -12.85 1.57 -13.12
CA PHE A 197 -12.71 0.12 -13.17
C PHE A 197 -11.74 -0.32 -14.27
N GLU A 198 -10.92 -1.32 -13.96
CA GLU A 198 -10.03 -1.98 -14.92
C GLU A 198 -10.08 -3.50 -14.68
N SER A 199 -10.08 -4.28 -15.76
CA SER A 199 -9.89 -5.74 -15.74
C SER A 199 -8.70 -6.08 -16.64
N PHE A 200 -7.74 -6.85 -16.13
CA PHE A 200 -6.50 -7.14 -16.83
C PHE A 200 -5.90 -8.49 -16.43
N GLU A 201 -4.99 -9.03 -17.25
CA GLU A 201 -4.32 -10.30 -17.02
C GLU A 201 -2.81 -10.12 -16.86
N ILE A 202 -2.20 -10.72 -15.83
CA ILE A 202 -0.74 -10.77 -15.69
C ILE A 202 -0.31 -12.23 -15.51
N ASP A 203 0.43 -12.75 -16.49
CA ASP A 203 0.96 -14.11 -16.52
C ASP A 203 -0.13 -15.18 -16.24
N GLY A 204 -1.23 -15.13 -16.99
CA GLY A 204 -2.35 -16.08 -16.87
C GLY A 204 -3.23 -15.90 -15.63
N GLN A 205 -3.03 -14.84 -14.84
CA GLN A 205 -3.86 -14.52 -13.67
C GLN A 205 -4.71 -13.29 -13.95
N LEU A 206 -6.02 -13.40 -13.69
CA LEU A 206 -6.97 -12.32 -13.90
C LEU A 206 -7.03 -11.41 -12.67
N TYR A 207 -7.04 -10.12 -12.91
CA TYR A 207 -7.15 -9.08 -11.90
C TYR A 207 -8.24 -8.09 -12.26
N MET A 208 -8.90 -7.58 -11.23
CA MET A 208 -9.80 -6.45 -11.32
C MET A 208 -9.35 -5.36 -10.35
N SER A 209 -9.44 -4.11 -10.76
CA SER A 209 -9.08 -2.98 -9.91
C SER A 209 -10.10 -1.85 -9.99
N TRP A 210 -10.24 -1.16 -8.87
CA TRP A 210 -11.06 0.04 -8.72
C TRP A 210 -10.20 1.14 -8.13
N THR A 211 -9.99 2.19 -8.91
CA THR A 211 -9.34 3.42 -8.47
C THR A 211 -10.44 4.42 -8.16
N PHE A 212 -10.69 4.70 -6.88
CA PHE A 212 -11.74 5.61 -6.47
C PHE A 212 -11.29 7.04 -6.75
N ILE A 213 -12.18 7.82 -7.33
CA ILE A 213 -11.87 9.19 -7.76
C ILE A 213 -12.37 10.15 -6.67
N GLY A 214 -11.65 11.25 -6.44
CA GLY A 214 -12.14 12.38 -5.68
C GLY A 214 -13.42 12.99 -6.26
N ARG A 215 -14.02 13.91 -5.52
CA ARG A 215 -15.16 14.71 -5.96
C ARG A 215 -14.77 16.17 -5.93
N ASP A 216 -14.63 16.78 -7.10
CA ASP A 216 -14.47 18.23 -7.20
C ASP A 216 -15.83 18.89 -6.99
N ILE A 217 -15.94 19.71 -5.95
CA ILE A 217 -17.21 20.33 -5.54
C ILE A 217 -17.02 21.84 -5.60
N GLN A 218 -17.79 22.49 -6.47
CA GLN A 218 -17.85 23.94 -6.49
C GLN A 218 -18.69 24.46 -5.31
N GLU A 219 -18.07 25.23 -4.42
CA GLU A 219 -18.79 25.91 -3.34
C GLU A 219 -19.56 27.11 -3.90
N ILE A 220 -20.89 27.04 -3.85
CA ILE A 220 -21.81 28.08 -4.34
C ILE A 220 -22.66 28.67 -3.23
N ASP A 221 -22.93 27.91 -2.17
CA ASP A 221 -23.69 28.39 -1.02
C ASP A 221 -22.82 29.35 -0.20
N LYS A 222 -23.35 30.50 0.22
CA LYS A 222 -22.59 31.50 1.00
C LYS A 222 -22.68 31.31 2.51
N ARG A 223 -23.59 30.46 2.98
CA ARG A 223 -23.84 30.23 4.40
C ARG A 223 -22.69 29.44 5.03
N PRO A 224 -22.44 29.58 6.33
CA PRO A 224 -21.57 28.70 7.08
C PRO A 224 -22.03 27.24 7.01
N TRP A 225 -21.10 26.28 7.08
CA TRP A 225 -21.42 24.85 7.01
C TRP A 225 -22.48 24.40 8.02
N ARG A 226 -22.52 25.03 9.21
CA ARG A 226 -23.47 24.69 10.27
C ARG A 226 -24.91 24.99 9.87
N GLU A 227 -25.16 26.09 9.18
CA GLU A 227 -26.51 26.46 8.71
C GLU A 227 -26.97 25.51 7.60
N VAL A 228 -26.10 25.26 6.63
CA VAL A 228 -26.35 24.26 5.56
C VAL A 228 -26.64 22.89 6.17
N TYR A 229 -25.85 22.49 7.15
CA TYR A 229 -25.99 21.22 7.83
C TYR A 229 -27.29 21.11 8.64
N THR A 230 -27.65 22.15 9.42
CA THR A 230 -28.92 22.19 10.15
C THR A 230 -30.11 22.14 9.19
N GLN A 231 -30.05 22.81 8.04
CA GLN A 231 -31.10 22.72 7.03
C GLN A 231 -31.26 21.28 6.53
N ILE A 232 -30.17 20.62 6.11
CA ILE A 232 -30.21 19.22 5.66
C ILE A 232 -30.89 18.33 6.71
N LEU A 233 -30.53 18.48 7.98
CA LEU A 233 -31.11 17.67 9.06
C LEU A 233 -32.61 17.95 9.26
N ASN A 234 -33.06 19.18 9.05
CA ASN A 234 -34.48 19.53 9.13
C ASN A 234 -35.27 18.97 7.95
N ASP A 235 -34.73 19.12 6.73
CA ASP A 235 -35.38 18.71 5.49
C ASP A 235 -35.47 17.17 5.38
N THR A 236 -34.52 16.46 5.99
CA THR A 236 -34.47 14.98 5.99
C THR A 236 -35.02 14.31 7.25
N GLY A 237 -35.40 15.08 8.28
CA GLY A 237 -35.84 14.53 9.57
C GLY A 237 -34.76 13.80 10.37
N MET A 238 -33.48 14.10 10.11
CA MET A 238 -32.32 13.40 10.68
C MET A 238 -31.70 14.11 11.89
N GLN A 239 -32.42 15.03 12.56
CA GLN A 239 -31.86 15.87 13.64
C GLN A 239 -31.20 15.06 14.78
N ALA A 240 -31.73 13.87 15.09
CA ALA A 240 -31.18 12.97 16.11
C ALA A 240 -29.77 12.41 15.77
N TYR A 241 -29.36 12.45 14.50
CA TYR A 241 -28.12 11.85 14.00
C TYR A 241 -26.99 12.85 13.78
N LEU A 242 -27.16 14.09 14.26
CA LEU A 242 -26.19 15.19 14.12
C LEU A 242 -24.77 14.78 14.53
N GLN A 243 -24.63 14.14 15.70
CA GLN A 243 -23.31 13.73 16.21
C GLN A 243 -22.70 12.61 15.36
N ASN A 244 -23.52 11.65 14.92
CA ASN A 244 -23.06 10.48 14.16
C ASN A 244 -22.47 10.91 12.81
N MET A 245 -23.21 11.74 12.07
CA MET A 245 -22.81 12.19 10.75
C MET A 245 -21.56 13.09 10.79
N ASN A 246 -21.49 14.02 11.76
CA ASN A 246 -20.27 14.81 11.95
C ASN A 246 -19.07 13.92 12.33
N GLY A 247 -19.30 12.86 13.11
CA GLY A 247 -18.30 11.83 13.42
C GLY A 247 -17.82 11.08 12.18
N ILE A 248 -18.73 10.67 11.28
CA ILE A 248 -18.40 10.00 10.01
C ILE A 248 -17.50 10.90 9.15
N LEU A 249 -17.88 12.17 8.97
CA LEU A 249 -17.09 13.12 8.19
C LEU A 249 -15.72 13.36 8.82
N ALA A 250 -15.67 13.61 10.13
CA ALA A 250 -14.40 13.87 10.83
C ALA A 250 -13.45 12.66 10.76
N ALA A 251 -13.98 11.43 10.89
CA ALA A 251 -13.20 10.21 10.74
C ALA A 251 -12.67 10.03 9.31
N ALA A 252 -13.51 10.28 8.30
CA ALA A 252 -13.10 10.25 6.89
C ALA A 252 -12.03 11.32 6.59
N TYR A 253 -12.20 12.55 7.10
CA TYR A 253 -11.20 13.60 7.00
C TYR A 253 -9.87 13.19 7.65
N GLY A 254 -9.90 12.73 8.91
CA GLY A 254 -8.71 12.36 9.65
C GLY A 254 -7.86 11.29 8.95
N LYS A 255 -8.51 10.32 8.30
CA LYS A 255 -7.86 9.26 7.52
C LYS A 255 -7.23 9.77 6.21
N ASN A 256 -7.78 10.83 5.63
CA ASN A 256 -7.43 11.31 4.28
C ASN A 256 -6.83 12.72 4.27
N LYS A 257 -6.49 13.32 5.43
CA LYS A 257 -6.05 14.71 5.57
C LYS A 257 -4.81 15.10 4.74
N ALA A 258 -4.01 14.12 4.32
CA ALA A 258 -2.83 14.34 3.49
C ALA A 258 -3.14 14.41 1.97
N LEU A 259 -4.39 14.14 1.56
CA LEU A 259 -4.83 14.21 0.17
C LEU A 259 -5.26 15.62 -0.20
N ASP A 260 -5.43 15.85 -1.51
CA ASP A 260 -6.06 17.07 -2.00
C ASP A 260 -7.53 17.19 -1.56
N GLU A 261 -8.12 18.37 -1.77
CA GLU A 261 -9.49 18.65 -1.34
C GLU A 261 -10.52 17.75 -2.02
N ALA A 262 -10.39 17.50 -3.31
CA ALA A 262 -11.32 16.69 -4.08
C ALA A 262 -11.32 15.24 -3.59
N GLU A 263 -10.14 14.66 -3.36
CA GLU A 263 -9.98 13.31 -2.83
C GLU A 263 -10.59 13.15 -1.44
N ILE A 264 -10.43 14.16 -0.57
CA ILE A 264 -11.06 14.16 0.75
C ILE A 264 -12.58 14.22 0.61
N CYS A 265 -13.12 15.11 -0.24
CA CYS A 265 -14.56 15.21 -0.49
C CYS A 265 -15.13 13.87 -0.99
N GLY A 266 -14.47 13.24 -1.96
CA GLY A 266 -14.84 11.92 -2.44
C GLY A 266 -14.80 10.87 -1.32
N ALA A 267 -13.78 10.89 -0.46
CA ALA A 267 -13.68 9.97 0.67
C ALA A 267 -14.80 10.16 1.71
N VAL A 268 -15.21 11.40 1.96
CA VAL A 268 -16.35 11.73 2.83
C VAL A 268 -17.64 11.18 2.21
N ILE A 269 -17.93 11.47 0.94
CA ILE A 269 -19.13 10.97 0.26
C ILE A 269 -19.20 9.43 0.32
N ARG A 270 -18.08 8.75 0.01
CA ARG A 270 -17.96 7.29 0.13
C ARG A 270 -18.19 6.77 1.56
N ALA A 271 -17.86 7.54 2.59
CA ALA A 271 -18.07 7.14 3.97
C ALA A 271 -19.56 7.17 4.35
N PHE A 272 -20.31 8.15 3.82
CA PHE A 272 -21.76 8.22 4.02
C PHE A 272 -22.52 7.13 3.24
N ALA A 273 -22.09 6.84 2.00
CA ALA A 273 -22.73 5.82 1.15
C ALA A 273 -22.74 4.38 1.72
N LYS A 274 -22.00 4.13 2.81
CA LYS A 274 -22.01 2.84 3.51
C LYS A 274 -23.24 2.61 4.37
N TYR A 275 -23.98 3.68 4.66
CA TYR A 275 -25.09 3.65 5.60
C TYR A 275 -26.36 4.02 4.85
N GLU A 276 -27.16 3.02 4.49
CA GLU A 276 -28.42 3.24 3.75
C GLU A 276 -29.35 4.25 4.43
N MET A 277 -29.32 4.31 5.77
CA MET A 277 -30.08 5.30 6.55
C MET A 277 -29.72 6.76 6.22
N PHE A 278 -28.54 7.02 5.66
CA PHE A 278 -28.11 8.37 5.25
C PHE A 278 -28.32 8.65 3.76
N ASN A 279 -28.96 7.74 3.00
CA ASN A 279 -29.25 7.98 1.58
C ASN A 279 -30.08 9.26 1.38
N VAL A 280 -31.09 9.48 2.22
CA VAL A 280 -31.91 10.71 2.21
C VAL A 280 -31.08 11.99 2.42
N VAL A 281 -29.93 11.88 3.09
CA VAL A 281 -28.99 13.00 3.24
C VAL A 281 -28.06 13.09 2.05
N THR A 282 -27.48 11.98 1.58
CA THR A 282 -26.54 12.03 0.45
C THR A 282 -27.18 12.46 -0.86
N GLU A 283 -28.49 12.24 -0.99
CA GLU A 283 -29.32 12.67 -2.13
C GLU A 283 -29.79 14.13 -2.01
N HIS A 284 -29.60 14.77 -0.86
CA HIS A 284 -30.02 16.15 -0.64
C HIS A 284 -29.15 17.14 -1.44
N GLU A 285 -29.76 18.13 -2.10
CA GLU A 285 -29.07 19.10 -2.98
C GLU A 285 -27.92 19.86 -2.29
N LEU A 286 -28.06 20.14 -0.99
CA LEU A 286 -27.05 20.81 -0.17
C LEU A 286 -25.94 19.91 0.38
N PHE A 287 -26.01 18.59 0.19
CA PHE A 287 -25.06 17.66 0.82
C PHE A 287 -23.62 17.92 0.41
N GLU A 288 -23.36 18.06 -0.89
CA GLU A 288 -22.02 18.38 -1.39
C GLU A 288 -21.53 19.73 -0.84
N GLN A 289 -22.42 20.73 -0.70
CA GLN A 289 -22.08 22.02 -0.10
C GLN A 289 -21.68 21.87 1.37
N PHE A 290 -22.36 21.00 2.13
CA PHE A 290 -21.95 20.66 3.49
C PHE A 290 -20.55 20.01 3.51
N VAL A 291 -20.30 19.02 2.63
CA VAL A 291 -19.03 18.29 2.55
C VAL A 291 -17.87 19.24 2.28
N ILE A 292 -17.92 20.04 1.21
CA ILE A 292 -16.81 20.93 0.81
C ILE A 292 -16.50 21.97 1.90
N LYS A 293 -17.54 22.60 2.47
CA LYS A 293 -17.37 23.61 3.51
C LYS A 293 -16.76 23.02 4.78
N ARG A 294 -17.18 21.81 5.15
CA ARG A 294 -16.66 21.15 6.36
C ARG A 294 -15.22 20.69 6.16
N VAL A 295 -14.87 20.17 4.98
CA VAL A 295 -13.49 19.78 4.63
C VAL A 295 -12.56 21.00 4.67
N ARG A 296 -12.96 22.12 4.07
CA ARG A 296 -12.20 23.38 4.10
C ARG A 296 -11.96 23.89 5.51
N GLU A 297 -13.01 23.88 6.34
CA GLU A 297 -12.88 24.31 7.73
C GLU A 297 -11.93 23.41 8.55
N LEU A 298 -11.98 22.10 8.35
CA LEU A 298 -11.07 21.16 9.01
C LEU A 298 -9.62 21.32 8.53
N LYS A 299 -9.41 21.63 7.24
CA LYS A 299 -8.07 21.97 6.70
C LYS A 299 -7.49 23.23 7.31
N GLN A 300 -8.31 24.24 7.61
CA GLN A 300 -7.84 25.49 8.23
C GLN A 300 -7.46 25.34 9.71
N ARG A 301 -7.95 24.30 10.38
CA ARG A 301 -7.73 24.08 11.83
C ARG A 301 -6.56 23.16 12.16
N GLY A 302 -6.05 22.39 11.20
CA GLY A 302 -4.98 21.40 11.37
C GLY A 302 -3.68 21.87 10.74
#